data_AF-A0AAD1RP43-F1
#
_entry.id   AF-A0AAD1RP43-F1
#
_cell.length_a   1.000
_cell.length_b   1.000
_cell.length_c   1.000
_cell.angle_alpha   90.00
_cell.angle_beta   90.00
_cell.angle_gamma   90.00
#
_symmetry.space_group_name_H-M   'P 1'
#
loop_
_entity.id
_entity.type
_entity.pdbx_description
1 polymer ?
#
loop_
_entity_poly.entity_id
_entity_poly.type
_entity_poly.pdbx_seq_one_letter_code
_entity_poly.pdbx_strand_id
1 'polypeptide(L)'
;MQEKISVLAAISAQVGLIIHNEKTKILKILKTNFSNINSITLNGSPLEEIQFFTYLGSIIDKQGGTDTDVKARIGKELPSSSSRASGLSES
;
A
#
# COMPACT_ATOMS: atom_id res chain seq x y z
N MET A 1 8.89 4.17 -13.90
CA MET A 1 7.96 4.83 -12.95
C MET A 1 7.96 6.35 -13.11
N GLN A 2 9.12 7.01 -13.18
CA GLN A 2 9.23 8.47 -13.40
C GLN A 2 8.39 8.97 -14.59
N GLU A 3 8.50 8.32 -15.74
CA GLU A 3 7.72 8.67 -16.95
C GLU A 3 6.21 8.71 -16.71
N LYS A 4 5.66 7.75 -15.95
CA LYS A 4 4.23 7.71 -15.62
C LYS A 4 3.79 8.92 -14.81
N ILE A 5 4.63 9.40 -13.89
CA ILE A 5 4.35 10.61 -13.10
C ILE A 5 4.39 11.86 -14.00
N SER A 6 5.36 11.95 -14.90
CA SER A 6 5.43 13.07 -15.85
C SER A 6 4.21 13.14 -16.75
N VAL A 7 3.77 12.00 -17.28
CA VAL A 7 2.54 11.92 -18.10
C VAL A 7 1.31 12.28 -17.28
N LEU A 8 1.17 11.75 -16.06
CA LEU A 8 0.06 12.09 -15.17
C LEU A 8 0.00 13.60 -14.86
N ALA A 9 1.14 14.22 -14.58
CA ALA A 9 1.23 15.65 -14.31
C ALA A 9 0.81 16.50 -15.51
N ALA A 10 1.28 16.14 -16.72
CA ALA A 10 0.92 16.83 -17.94
C ALA A 10 -0.58 16.73 -18.26
N ILE A 11 -1.16 15.53 -18.16
CA ILE A 11 -2.60 15.31 -18.40
C ILE A 11 -3.43 16.04 -17.35
N SER A 12 -3.03 15.98 -16.08
CA SER A 12 -3.74 16.68 -14.99
C SER A 12 -3.78 18.18 -15.24
N ALA A 13 -2.66 18.79 -15.63
CA ALA A 13 -2.60 20.20 -15.98
C ALA A 13 -3.49 20.56 -17.18
N GLN A 14 -3.54 19.69 -18.21
CA GLN A 14 -4.40 19.88 -19.39
C GLN A 14 -5.89 19.94 -19.03
N VAL A 15 -6.32 19.17 -18.03
CA VAL A 15 -7.72 19.15 -17.55
C VAL A 15 -7.96 20.05 -16.33
N GLY A 16 -6.99 20.89 -15.95
CA GLY A 16 -7.12 21.83 -14.81
C GLY A 16 -7.05 21.17 -13.43
N LEU A 17 -6.55 19.95 -13.32
CA LEU A 17 -6.33 19.26 -12.04
C LEU A 17 -4.96 19.61 -11.45
N ILE A 18 -4.94 19.85 -10.14
CA ILE A 18 -3.73 20.17 -9.39
C ILE A 18 -3.27 18.94 -8.62
N ILE A 19 -2.03 18.52 -8.85
CA ILE A 19 -1.40 17.44 -8.08
C ILE A 19 -0.67 18.06 -6.89
N HIS A 20 -1.07 17.68 -5.67
CA HIS A 20 -0.44 18.15 -4.45
C HIS A 20 0.78 17.30 -4.09
N ASN A 21 1.99 17.85 -4.29
CA ASN A 21 3.25 17.19 -3.99
C ASN A 21 3.33 16.59 -2.58
N GLU A 22 2.79 17.27 -1.57
CA GLU A 22 2.83 16.81 -0.17
C GLU A 22 1.93 15.60 0.10
N LYS A 23 0.83 15.47 -0.64
CA LYS A 23 -0.13 14.36 -0.50
C LYS A 23 0.25 13.17 -1.36
N THR A 24 1.05 13.38 -2.40
CA THR A 24 1.55 12.32 -3.26
C THR A 24 2.73 11.61 -2.57
N LYS A 25 2.59 10.30 -2.38
CA LYS A 25 3.60 9.43 -1.75
C LYS A 25 3.85 8.21 -2.60
N ILE A 26 4.96 7.52 -2.36
CA ILE A 26 5.36 6.34 -3.11
C ILE A 26 5.47 5.13 -2.21
N LEU A 27 4.78 4.06 -2.56
CA LEU A 27 4.93 2.75 -1.94
C LEU A 27 5.58 1.79 -2.94
N LYS A 28 6.72 1.20 -2.57
CA LYS A 28 7.44 0.21 -3.39
C LYS A 28 7.06 -1.20 -2.94
N ILE A 29 6.20 -1.87 -3.71
CA ILE A 29 5.60 -3.18 -3.36
C ILE A 29 6.40 -4.41 -3.83
N LEU A 30 7.32 -4.28 -4.79
CA LEU A 30 8.08 -5.41 -5.34
C LEU A 30 9.58 -5.13 -5.31
N LYS A 31 10.29 -5.76 -4.36
CA LYS A 31 11.75 -5.62 -4.20
C LYS A 31 12.54 -5.97 -5.46
N THR A 32 12.06 -6.93 -6.27
CA THR A 32 12.82 -7.51 -7.38
C THR A 32 12.86 -6.62 -8.63
N ASN A 33 11.80 -5.85 -8.91
CA ASN A 33 11.72 -4.98 -10.10
C ASN A 33 12.08 -3.53 -9.82
N PHE A 34 12.11 -3.13 -8.53
CA PHE A 34 12.28 -1.73 -8.12
C PHE A 34 13.66 -1.44 -7.49
N SER A 35 14.57 -2.42 -7.45
CA SER A 35 15.88 -2.30 -6.80
C SER A 35 16.72 -1.12 -7.30
N ASN A 36 16.46 -0.62 -8.51
CA ASN A 36 17.18 0.48 -9.13
C ASN A 36 16.35 1.74 -9.38
N ILE A 37 15.14 1.87 -8.81
CA ILE A 37 14.38 3.12 -8.98
C ILE A 37 14.89 4.15 -7.97
N ASN A 38 15.71 5.06 -8.49
CA ASN A 38 16.11 6.32 -7.85
C ASN A 38 14.90 7.08 -7.30
N SER A 39 15.16 8.10 -6.47
CA SER A 39 14.12 9.03 -6.01
C SER A 39 13.26 9.50 -7.17
N ILE A 40 11.96 9.25 -7.09
CA ILE A 40 11.01 9.71 -8.10
C ILE A 40 10.61 11.15 -7.75
N THR A 41 10.57 12.02 -8.74
CA THR A 41 10.27 13.43 -8.54
C THR A 41 8.93 13.82 -9.19
N LEU A 42 8.22 14.74 -8.54
CA LEU A 42 7.04 15.41 -9.07
C LEU A 42 7.31 16.91 -9.05
N ASN A 43 7.22 17.57 -10.22
CA ASN A 43 7.53 18.99 -10.36
C ASN A 43 8.92 19.37 -9.81
N GLY A 44 9.90 18.45 -9.93
CA GLY A 44 11.26 18.64 -9.40
C GLY A 44 11.43 18.33 -7.90
N SER A 45 10.35 18.10 -7.14
CA SER A 45 10.43 17.69 -5.73
C SER A 45 10.43 16.17 -5.60
N PRO A 46 11.32 15.56 -4.81
CA PRO A 46 11.28 14.13 -4.54
C PRO A 46 10.01 13.76 -3.76
N LEU A 47 9.37 12.66 -4.15
CA LEU A 47 8.23 12.11 -3.42
C LEU A 47 8.71 11.22 -2.28
N GLU A 48 8.06 11.34 -1.12
CA GLU A 48 8.37 10.54 0.06
C GLU A 48 7.99 9.07 -0.16
N GLU A 49 8.91 8.17 0.21
CA GLU A 49 8.66 6.74 0.23
C GLU A 49 8.02 6.33 1.56
N ILE A 50 6.86 5.68 1.50
CA ILE A 50 6.11 5.21 2.66
C ILE A 50 6.12 3.67 2.74
N GLN A 51 5.81 3.14 3.91
CA GLN A 51 5.81 1.69 4.20
C GLN A 51 4.45 1.04 3.95
N PHE A 52 3.37 1.81 4.07
CA PHE A 52 2.00 1.38 3.81
C PHE A 52 1.15 2.57 3.38
N PHE A 53 0.05 2.29 2.67
CA PHE A 53 -0.96 3.28 2.32
C PHE A 53 -2.35 2.72 2.60
N THR A 54 -3.28 3.56 3.06
CA THR A 54 -4.68 3.16 3.21
C THR A 54 -5.44 3.57 1.96
N TYR A 55 -5.90 2.59 1.18
CA TYR A 55 -6.72 2.82 -0.01
C TYR A 55 -8.11 2.20 0.17
N LEU A 56 -9.14 3.05 0.18
CA LEU A 56 -10.55 2.63 0.31
C LEU A 56 -10.79 1.70 1.52
N GLY A 57 -10.15 2.01 2.66
CA GLY A 57 -10.24 1.23 3.89
C GLY A 57 -9.30 0.04 3.97
N SER A 58 -8.57 -0.29 2.90
CA SER A 58 -7.55 -1.34 2.91
C SER A 58 -6.16 -0.81 3.17
N ILE A 59 -5.41 -1.51 4.02
CA ILE A 59 -3.98 -1.29 4.17
C ILE A 59 -3.26 -2.05 3.06
N ILE A 60 -2.47 -1.33 2.26
CA ILE A 60 -1.52 -1.87 1.28
C ILE A 60 -0.13 -1.63 1.84
N ASP A 61 0.70 -2.67 1.97
CA ASP A 61 2.07 -2.59 2.46
C ASP A 61 3.11 -2.97 1.39
N LYS A 62 4.40 -2.95 1.77
CA LYS A 62 5.52 -3.34 0.89
C LYS A 62 5.51 -4.80 0.48
N GLN A 63 4.75 -5.65 1.16
CA GLN A 63 4.57 -7.05 0.79
C GLN A 63 3.53 -7.20 -0.33
N GLY A 64 2.90 -6.09 -0.75
CA GLY A 64 1.81 -6.10 -1.71
C GLY A 64 0.52 -6.68 -1.14
N GLY A 65 0.47 -6.86 0.19
CA GLY A 65 -0.62 -7.54 0.87
C GLY A 65 -1.83 -6.63 1.03
N THR A 66 -2.92 -6.99 0.37
CA THR A 66 -4.29 -6.59 0.77
C THR A 66 -5.16 -7.80 1.06
N ASP A 67 -4.64 -9.02 0.84
CA ASP A 67 -5.40 -10.27 0.91
C ASP A 67 -6.05 -10.44 2.28
N THR A 68 -5.31 -10.23 3.37
CA THR A 68 -5.84 -10.28 4.75
C THR A 68 -6.98 -9.28 4.97
N ASP A 69 -6.87 -8.07 4.43
CA ASP A 69 -7.86 -7.01 4.58
C ASP A 69 -9.11 -7.22 3.70
N VAL A 70 -8.91 -7.69 2.47
CA VAL A 70 -9.98 -8.14 1.56
C VAL A 70 -10.72 -9.32 2.18
N LYS A 71 -10.00 -10.30 2.73
CA LYS A 71 -10.57 -11.49 3.38
C LYS A 71 -11.35 -11.14 4.65
N ALA A 72 -10.86 -10.17 5.44
CA ALA A 72 -11.58 -9.64 6.60
C ALA A 72 -12.88 -8.91 6.22
N ARG A 73 -12.86 -8.10 5.14
CA ARG A 73 -14.06 -7.37 4.67
C ARG A 73 -15.10 -8.24 3.99
N ILE A 74 -14.68 -9.33 3.33
CA ILE A 74 -15.60 -10.29 2.67
C ILE A 74 -16.29 -11.21 3.68
N GLY A 75 -15.78 -11.32 4.93
CA GLY A 75 -16.56 -11.91 6.01
C GLY A 75 -16.77 -13.42 5.89
N LYS A 76 -15.68 -14.20 5.73
CA LYS A 76 -15.71 -15.64 6.01
C LYS A 76 -14.41 -16.13 6.64
N GLU A 77 -14.06 -15.61 7.80
CA GLU A 77 -13.46 -16.46 8.83
C GLU A 77 -14.20 -16.20 10.14
N LEU A 78 -15.03 -17.19 10.48
CA LEU A 78 -15.44 -17.47 11.85
C LEU A 78 -14.20 -17.38 12.75
N PRO A 79 -14.33 -16.88 13.99
CA PRO A 79 -13.20 -16.85 14.90
C PRO A 79 -12.60 -18.25 14.94
N SER A 80 -11.29 -18.37 14.68
CA SER A 80 -10.56 -19.56 15.08
C SER A 80 -10.54 -19.54 16.61
N SER A 81 -11.66 -19.95 17.22
CA SER A 81 -11.68 -20.47 18.56
C SER A 81 -10.82 -21.73 18.54
N SER A 82 -9.51 -21.57 18.60
CA SER A 82 -8.62 -22.59 19.11
C SER A 82 -8.88 -22.67 20.61
N SER A 83 -10.04 -23.21 20.97
CA SER A 83 -10.34 -23.68 22.31
C SER A 83 -9.54 -24.95 22.51
N ARG A 84 -8.25 -24.81 22.83
CA ARG A 84 -7.51 -25.91 23.46
C ARG A 84 -7.70 -25.80 24.97
N ALA A 85 -8.94 -26.02 25.39
CA ALA A 85 -9.26 -26.37 26.76
C ALA A 85 -8.91 -27.86 26.93
N SER A 86 -7.74 -28.12 27.50
CA SER A 86 -7.44 -29.40 28.14
C SER A 86 -6.52 -29.09 29.32
N GLY A 87 -7.14 -28.58 30.38
CA GLY A 87 -6.63 -28.77 31.74
C GLY A 87 -7.40 -29.93 32.36
N LEU A 88 -6.68 -31.00 32.72
CA LEU A 88 -6.95 -32.00 33.77
C LEU A 88 -5.57 -32.62 34.05
N SER A 89 -4.79 -32.09 35.00
CA SER A 89 -4.78 -32.40 36.44
C SER A 89 -4.27 -33.81 36.77
N GLU A 90 -3.06 -33.84 37.34
CA GLU A 90 -2.56 -34.70 38.43
C GLU A 90 -3.07 -36.15 38.55
N SER A 91 -2.17 -37.11 38.36
CA SER A 91 -1.60 -37.98 39.41
C SER A 91 -0.55 -38.92 38.81
#